data_AF-A0A9X2GLU9-F1
#
_entry.id   AF-A0A9X2GLU9-F1
#
_cell.length_a   1.000
_cell.length_b   1.000
_cell.length_c   1.000
_cell.angle_alpha   90.00
_cell.angle_beta   90.00
_cell.angle_gamma   90.00
#
_symmetry.space_group_name_H-M   'P 1'
#
loop_
_entity.id
_entity.type
_entity.pdbx_description
1 polymer ?
#
loop_
_entity_poly.entity_id
_entity_poly.type
_entity_poly.pdbx_seq_one_letter_code
_entity_poly.pdbx_strand_id
1 'polypeptide(L)'
;MIIAKEPLPGRVKTRLTPPYSPAGAAALAEAALRDTVRAVAATPAAQRVLALDGLPGRWLPPGFVVVPQRGAGLDERLAAAFADAHRLCQEPVVLIGMDTPQVTPALLGEAGRALERHDAVFGPAADGGFWLLGLRRPDPALLLGVPMSHPETGRRQLDRLERAGLDVHRLPVLTDVDTAADAAAVAAAAPATRFAAAVASMAPTTRTADAVAAAAPADHSAAPTAPAIRFTDAIIAVAPATRFTAAPWEVDR
;
A
#
# COMPACT_ATOMS: atom_id res chain seq x y z
N MET A 1 -10.06 -1.99 -3.59
CA MET A 1 -9.15 -3.13 -3.36
C MET A 1 -7.72 -2.61 -3.36
N ILE A 2 -6.89 -3.08 -2.43
CA ILE A 2 -5.45 -2.82 -2.40
C ILE A 2 -4.74 -4.12 -2.82
N ILE A 3 -3.71 -4.03 -3.66
CA ILE A 3 -2.77 -5.13 -3.89
C ILE A 3 -1.44 -4.79 -3.23
N ALA A 4 -0.94 -5.68 -2.37
CA ALA A 4 0.25 -5.41 -1.57
C ALA A 4 1.09 -6.68 -1.35
N LYS A 5 2.39 -6.49 -1.12
CA LYS A 5 3.28 -7.48 -0.53
C LYS A 5 3.51 -7.11 0.93
N GLU A 6 3.71 -8.12 1.78
CA GLU A 6 4.11 -7.90 3.16
C GLU A 6 5.43 -7.10 3.21
N PRO A 7 5.48 -5.97 3.95
CA PRO A 7 6.65 -5.10 3.96
C PRO A 7 7.78 -5.68 4.83
N LEU A 8 8.49 -6.68 4.31
CA LEU A 8 9.63 -7.32 4.98
C LEU A 8 10.98 -6.86 4.41
N PRO A 9 12.01 -6.68 5.26
CA PRO A 9 13.37 -6.36 4.81
C PRO A 9 13.85 -7.33 3.73
N GLY A 10 14.40 -6.79 2.63
CA GLY A 10 14.92 -7.58 1.51
C GLY A 10 13.87 -8.19 0.58
N ARG A 11 12.57 -8.11 0.91
CA ARG A 11 11.47 -8.56 0.02
C ARG A 11 10.81 -7.42 -0.75
N VAL A 12 10.80 -6.22 -0.19
CA VAL A 12 10.20 -5.02 -0.78
C VAL A 12 11.23 -3.92 -0.94
N LYS A 13 10.99 -3.03 -1.92
CA LYS A 13 11.75 -1.79 -2.13
C LYS A 13 13.27 -1.96 -2.11
N THR A 14 13.75 -3.01 -2.77
CA THR A 14 15.20 -3.25 -2.91
C THR A 14 15.92 -2.11 -3.62
N ARG A 15 15.23 -1.37 -4.50
CA ARG A 15 15.75 -0.15 -5.17
C ARG A 15 15.88 1.08 -4.27
N LEU A 16 15.36 1.04 -3.03
CA LEU A 16 15.66 2.02 -1.98
C LEU A 16 16.97 1.72 -1.25
N THR A 17 17.62 0.58 -1.53
CA THR A 17 18.86 0.15 -0.88
C THR A 17 20.00 0.12 -1.91
N PRO A 18 20.98 1.04 -1.86
CA PRO A 18 21.13 2.25 -1.01
C PRO A 18 20.21 3.42 -1.43
N PRO A 19 20.04 4.48 -0.61
CA PRO A 19 20.77 4.82 0.62
C PRO A 19 20.17 4.25 1.90
N TYR A 20 18.94 3.72 1.85
CA TYR A 20 18.31 3.14 3.02
C TYR A 20 18.88 1.73 3.29
N SER A 21 18.85 1.30 4.55
CA SER A 21 19.07 -0.11 4.88
C SER A 21 17.87 -0.95 4.44
N PRO A 22 18.00 -2.28 4.29
CA PRO A 22 16.85 -3.16 4.01
C PRO A 22 15.71 -2.98 5.03
N ALA A 23 16.05 -2.75 6.30
CA ALA A 23 15.06 -2.45 7.34
C ALA A 23 14.40 -1.08 7.15
N GLY A 24 15.17 -0.05 6.77
CA GLY A 24 14.64 1.27 6.44
C GLY A 24 13.72 1.23 5.22
N ALA A 25 14.11 0.53 4.15
CA ALA A 25 13.28 0.34 2.96
C ALA A 25 11.95 -0.37 3.27
N ALA A 26 11.97 -1.40 4.12
CA ALA A 26 10.76 -2.07 4.57
C ALA A 26 9.88 -1.16 5.46
N ALA A 27 10.49 -0.37 6.34
CA ALA A 27 9.75 0.61 7.16
C ALA A 27 9.09 1.70 6.30
N LEU A 28 9.76 2.16 5.24
CA LEU A 28 9.19 3.10 4.26
C LEU A 28 8.03 2.45 3.48
N ALA A 29 8.18 1.21 3.04
CA ALA A 29 7.10 0.46 2.38
C ALA A 29 5.89 0.26 3.31
N GLU A 30 6.10 -0.06 4.59
CA GLU A 30 5.02 -0.17 5.57
C GLU A 30 4.34 1.18 5.81
N ALA A 31 5.12 2.26 5.92
CA ALA A 31 4.58 3.61 6.09
C ALA A 31 3.71 4.01 4.89
N ALA A 32 4.17 3.74 3.67
CA ALA A 32 3.40 4.01 2.46
C ALA A 32 2.10 3.20 2.41
N LEU A 33 2.19 1.89 2.65
CA LEU A 33 1.02 1.02 2.72
C LEU A 33 0.01 1.48 3.78
N ARG A 34 0.48 1.92 4.96
CA ARG A 34 -0.39 2.46 6.02
C ARG A 34 -1.15 3.70 5.55
N ASP A 35 -0.51 4.61 4.81
CA ASP A 35 -1.16 5.79 4.27
C ASP A 35 -2.20 5.42 3.20
N THR A 36 -1.87 4.51 2.28
CA THR A 36 -2.82 3.99 1.29
C THR A 36 -4.02 3.29 1.94
N VAL A 37 -3.78 2.41 2.92
CA VAL A 37 -4.82 1.72 3.67
C VAL A 37 -5.73 2.71 4.40
N ARG A 38 -5.17 3.78 4.99
CA ARG A 38 -5.95 4.83 5.64
C ARG A 38 -6.82 5.59 4.65
N ALA A 39 -6.28 5.93 3.47
CA ALA A 39 -7.04 6.58 2.42
C ALA A 39 -8.24 5.70 1.99
N VAL A 40 -8.01 4.42 1.73
CA VAL A 40 -9.07 3.45 1.37
C VAL A 40 -10.08 3.24 2.50
N ALA A 41 -9.64 3.21 3.76
CA ALA A 41 -10.53 3.09 4.91
C ALA A 41 -11.47 4.31 5.05
N ALA A 42 -10.96 5.51 4.73
CA ALA A 42 -11.72 6.75 4.78
C ALA A 42 -12.59 7.01 3.52
N THR A 43 -12.42 6.23 2.46
CA THR A 43 -13.28 6.29 1.27
C THR A 43 -14.51 5.40 1.45
N PRO A 44 -15.72 5.87 1.12
CA PRO A 44 -16.91 5.02 1.06
C PRO A 44 -16.72 3.87 0.04
N ALA A 45 -16.98 2.64 0.48
CA ALA A 45 -16.92 1.46 -0.36
C ALA A 45 -17.84 0.38 0.23
N ALA A 46 -18.51 -0.38 -0.64
CA ALA A 46 -19.34 -1.52 -0.24
C ALA A 46 -18.51 -2.64 0.39
N GLN A 47 -17.29 -2.87 -0.14
CA GLN A 47 -16.35 -3.85 0.38
C GLN A 47 -14.92 -3.34 0.24
N ARG A 48 -14.08 -3.62 1.25
CA ARG A 48 -12.64 -3.31 1.21
C ARG A 48 -11.86 -4.61 1.19
N VAL A 49 -11.15 -4.84 0.09
CA VAL A 49 -10.37 -6.07 -0.12
C VAL A 49 -8.87 -5.73 -0.14
N LEU A 50 -8.06 -6.55 0.52
CA LEU A 50 -6.61 -6.55 0.43
C LEU A 50 -6.15 -7.86 -0.21
N ALA A 51 -5.64 -7.80 -1.44
CA ALA A 51 -4.96 -8.90 -2.10
C ALA A 51 -3.48 -8.93 -1.66
N LEU A 52 -3.12 -9.87 -0.79
CA LEU A 52 -1.84 -9.88 -0.08
C LEU A 52 -0.94 -11.06 -0.51
N ASP A 53 0.33 -10.75 -0.77
CA ASP A 53 1.43 -11.71 -0.82
C ASP A 53 2.21 -11.62 0.50
N GLY A 54 1.98 -12.59 1.39
CA GLY A 54 2.51 -12.62 2.75
C GLY A 54 1.41 -12.56 3.81
N LEU A 55 1.76 -12.13 5.02
CA LEU A 55 0.85 -12.07 6.16
C LEU A 55 0.43 -10.62 6.49
N PRO A 56 -0.83 -10.41 6.93
CA PRO A 56 -1.25 -9.08 7.38
C PRO A 56 -0.51 -8.71 8.67
N GLY A 57 -0.02 -7.48 8.74
CA GLY A 57 0.63 -6.95 9.94
C GLY A 57 -0.25 -5.99 10.73
N ARG A 58 0.34 -5.39 11.78
CA ARG A 58 -0.30 -4.34 12.62
C ARG A 58 -0.61 -3.04 11.84
N TRP A 59 -0.24 -2.99 10.57
CA TRP A 59 -0.56 -1.91 9.64
C TRP A 59 -1.96 -2.00 9.05
N LEU A 60 -2.60 -3.17 9.10
CA LEU A 60 -3.96 -3.37 8.59
C LEU A 60 -4.99 -3.12 9.72
N PRO A 61 -5.84 -2.08 9.64
CA PRO A 61 -6.96 -1.90 10.55
C PRO A 61 -8.07 -2.94 10.25
N PRO A 62 -9.03 -3.14 11.17
CA PRO A 62 -10.21 -3.97 10.89
C PRO A 62 -11.03 -3.41 9.72
N GLY A 63 -11.92 -4.24 9.17
CA GLY A 63 -12.82 -3.86 8.08
C GLY A 63 -12.28 -4.13 6.67
N PHE A 64 -11.18 -4.87 6.55
CA PHE A 64 -10.68 -5.39 5.28
C PHE A 64 -10.86 -6.91 5.20
N VAL A 65 -11.36 -7.39 4.06
CA VAL A 65 -11.28 -8.80 3.68
C VAL A 65 -9.91 -9.05 3.05
N VAL A 66 -9.12 -9.94 3.64
CA VAL A 66 -7.80 -10.29 3.10
C VAL A 66 -7.93 -11.55 2.24
N VAL A 67 -7.43 -11.47 1.01
CA VAL A 67 -7.38 -12.59 0.06
C VAL A 67 -5.94 -12.82 -0.39
N PRO A 68 -5.52 -14.07 -0.64
CA PRO A 68 -4.18 -14.34 -1.17
C PRO A 68 -4.06 -13.87 -2.62
N GLN A 69 -2.88 -13.41 -3.01
CA GLN A 69 -2.57 -13.23 -4.44
C GLN A 69 -2.41 -14.59 -5.13
N ARG A 70 -2.97 -14.73 -6.34
CA ARG A 70 -2.92 -15.97 -7.14
C ARG A 70 -2.41 -15.65 -8.54
N GLY A 71 -1.40 -16.39 -9.02
CA GLY A 71 -0.78 -16.17 -10.34
C GLY A 71 0.74 -16.05 -10.24
N ALA A 72 1.43 -16.46 -11.30
CA ALA A 72 2.88 -16.37 -11.43
C ALA A 72 3.31 -14.92 -11.69
N GLY A 73 2.68 -14.28 -12.68
CA GLY A 73 2.92 -12.89 -13.07
C GLY A 73 2.07 -11.87 -12.32
N LEU A 74 2.45 -10.59 -12.37
CA LEU A 74 1.65 -9.53 -11.76
C LEU A 74 0.32 -9.35 -12.50
N ASP A 75 0.27 -9.49 -13.82
CA ASP A 75 -0.95 -9.44 -14.61
C ASP A 75 -1.97 -10.51 -14.20
N GLU A 76 -1.51 -11.75 -14.00
CA GLU A 76 -2.33 -12.85 -13.47
C GLU A 76 -2.84 -12.55 -12.06
N ARG A 77 -1.97 -12.00 -11.18
CA ARG A 77 -2.34 -11.61 -9.82
C ARG A 77 -3.38 -10.50 -9.78
N LEU A 78 -3.24 -9.49 -10.64
CA LEU A 78 -4.22 -8.42 -10.79
C LEU A 78 -5.55 -8.99 -11.27
N ALA A 79 -5.54 -9.82 -12.32
CA ALA A 79 -6.75 -10.45 -12.86
C ALA A 79 -7.48 -11.31 -11.82
N ALA A 80 -6.74 -12.14 -11.08
CA ALA A 80 -7.28 -12.95 -9.99
C ALA A 80 -7.86 -12.07 -8.86
N ALA A 81 -7.16 -11.01 -8.46
CA ALA A 81 -7.60 -10.10 -7.41
C ALA A 81 -8.91 -9.38 -7.80
N PHE A 82 -9.01 -8.91 -9.05
CA PHE A 82 -10.25 -8.35 -9.59
C PHE A 82 -11.41 -9.34 -9.55
N ALA A 83 -11.17 -10.58 -9.99
CA ALA A 83 -12.20 -11.62 -9.97
C ALA A 83 -12.66 -11.98 -8.55
N ASP A 84 -11.72 -12.07 -7.60
CA ASP A 84 -12.02 -12.40 -6.21
C ASP A 84 -12.77 -11.25 -5.52
N ALA A 85 -12.34 -10.00 -5.71
CA ALA A 85 -13.05 -8.83 -5.18
C ALA A 85 -14.46 -8.69 -5.76
N HIS A 86 -14.61 -8.92 -7.07
CA HIS A 86 -15.91 -8.87 -7.71
C HIS A 86 -16.83 -9.98 -7.19
N ARG A 87 -16.34 -11.22 -7.01
CA ARG A 87 -17.14 -12.32 -6.44
C ARG A 87 -17.71 -12.01 -5.05
N LEU A 88 -17.01 -11.20 -4.25
CA LEU A 88 -17.43 -10.85 -2.90
C LEU A 88 -18.57 -9.82 -2.84
N CYS A 89 -18.69 -8.94 -3.84
CA CYS A 89 -19.61 -7.79 -3.74
C CYS A 89 -20.41 -7.49 -5.02
N GLN A 90 -20.04 -8.07 -6.17
CA GLN A 90 -20.62 -7.85 -7.50
C GLN A 90 -20.71 -6.37 -7.94
N GLU A 91 -19.93 -5.50 -7.31
CA GLU A 91 -19.81 -4.07 -7.61
C GLU A 91 -18.61 -3.78 -8.54
N PRO A 92 -18.56 -2.56 -9.15
CA PRO A 92 -17.34 -2.04 -9.74
C PRO A 92 -16.15 -2.13 -8.80
N VAL A 93 -14.98 -2.46 -9.34
CA VAL A 93 -13.77 -2.67 -8.55
C VAL A 93 -12.74 -1.59 -8.88
N VAL A 94 -12.27 -0.88 -7.86
CA VAL A 94 -11.10 0.00 -7.95
C VAL A 94 -9.91 -0.70 -7.29
N LEU A 95 -8.82 -0.83 -8.03
CA LEU A 95 -7.54 -1.39 -7.61
C LEU A 95 -6.51 -0.27 -7.43
N ILE A 96 -5.76 -0.33 -6.33
CA ILE A 96 -4.61 0.54 -6.04
C ILE A 96 -3.44 -0.32 -5.50
N GLY A 97 -2.21 0.06 -5.83
CA GLY A 97 -0.99 -0.54 -5.28
C GLY A 97 -0.69 -0.12 -3.85
N MET A 98 0.43 -0.59 -3.28
CA MET A 98 0.86 -0.24 -1.91
C MET A 98 1.83 0.95 -1.83
N ASP A 99 2.21 1.51 -2.97
CA ASP A 99 3.41 2.35 -3.10
C ASP A 99 3.12 3.82 -3.41
N THR A 100 1.85 4.24 -3.30
CA THR A 100 1.38 5.58 -3.66
C THR A 100 0.83 6.32 -2.42
N PRO A 101 1.67 6.72 -1.45
CA PRO A 101 1.22 7.25 -0.16
C PRO A 101 0.53 8.62 -0.26
N GLN A 102 0.71 9.35 -1.36
CA GLN A 102 0.03 10.62 -1.61
C GLN A 102 -1.44 10.48 -2.03
N VAL A 103 -1.95 9.25 -2.19
CA VAL A 103 -3.36 9.04 -2.52
C VAL A 103 -4.26 9.51 -1.39
N THR A 104 -5.34 10.19 -1.76
CA THR A 104 -6.32 10.76 -0.83
C THR A 104 -7.69 10.09 -0.97
N PRO A 105 -8.55 10.16 0.08
CA PRO A 105 -9.92 9.68 -0.04
C PRO A 105 -10.72 10.39 -1.14
N ALA A 106 -10.39 11.65 -1.44
CA ALA A 106 -11.04 12.42 -2.49
C ALA A 106 -10.74 11.86 -3.90
N LEU A 107 -9.48 11.51 -4.18
CA LEU A 107 -9.07 10.87 -5.43
C LEU A 107 -9.72 9.49 -5.61
N LEU A 108 -9.74 8.69 -4.55
CA LEU A 108 -10.40 7.38 -4.58
C LEU A 108 -11.92 7.50 -4.75
N GLY A 109 -12.53 8.52 -4.12
CA GLY A 109 -13.95 8.82 -4.28
C GLY A 109 -14.30 9.32 -5.69
N GLU A 110 -13.40 10.08 -6.34
CA GLU A 110 -13.53 10.44 -7.74
C GLU A 110 -13.52 9.20 -8.64
N ALA A 111 -12.59 8.28 -8.41
CA ALA A 111 -12.53 7.01 -9.15
C ALA A 111 -13.83 6.21 -9.03
N GLY A 112 -14.38 6.10 -7.82
CA GLY A 112 -15.67 5.44 -7.59
C GLY A 112 -16.81 6.10 -8.38
N ARG A 113 -16.97 7.42 -8.25
CA ARG A 113 -18.01 8.18 -8.98
C ARG A 113 -17.84 8.16 -10.50
N ALA A 114 -16.60 8.07 -10.99
CA ALA A 114 -16.34 8.00 -12.41
C ALA A 114 -16.87 6.70 -13.02
N LEU A 115 -16.83 5.57 -12.29
CA LEU A 115 -17.36 4.28 -12.73
C LEU A 115 -18.89 4.21 -12.84
N GLU A 116 -19.60 5.20 -12.27
CA GLU A 116 -21.05 5.36 -12.52
C GLU A 116 -21.34 5.74 -13.98
N ARG A 117 -20.38 6.41 -14.65
CA ARG A 117 -20.55 6.94 -16.01
C ARG A 117 -19.63 6.29 -17.04
N HIS A 118 -18.42 5.90 -16.65
CA HIS A 118 -17.39 5.33 -17.53
C HIS A 118 -17.16 3.84 -17.22
N ASP A 119 -16.65 3.10 -18.20
CA ASP A 119 -16.43 1.65 -18.07
C ASP A 119 -15.15 1.33 -17.30
N ALA A 120 -14.16 2.21 -17.38
CA ALA A 120 -12.92 2.09 -16.67
C ALA A 120 -12.43 3.43 -16.13
N VAL A 121 -11.57 3.36 -15.11
CA VAL A 121 -10.83 4.50 -14.57
C VAL A 121 -9.35 4.15 -14.58
N PHE A 122 -8.51 5.07 -15.04
CA PHE A 122 -7.08 4.83 -15.17
C PHE A 122 -6.28 5.96 -14.53
N GLY A 123 -5.45 5.62 -13.53
CA GLY A 123 -4.51 6.50 -12.87
C GLY A 123 -3.08 6.20 -13.32
N PRO A 124 -2.50 6.97 -14.26
CA PRO A 124 -1.13 6.75 -14.73
C PRO A 124 -0.08 7.03 -13.65
N ALA A 125 0.94 6.18 -13.54
CA ALA A 125 2.09 6.42 -12.67
C ALA A 125 3.24 7.07 -13.45
N ALA A 126 4.04 7.90 -12.78
CA ALA A 126 5.15 8.65 -13.38
C ALA A 126 6.28 7.76 -13.94
N ASP A 127 6.39 6.51 -13.47
CA ASP A 127 7.37 5.52 -13.90
C ASP A 127 6.97 4.77 -15.19
N GLY A 128 5.81 5.10 -15.76
CA GLY A 128 5.25 4.44 -16.94
C GLY A 128 4.29 3.29 -16.62
N GLY A 129 4.03 3.01 -15.34
CA GLY A 129 2.99 2.10 -14.86
C GLY A 129 1.63 2.79 -14.64
N PHE A 130 0.87 2.28 -13.68
CA PHE A 130 -0.38 2.87 -13.21
C PHE A 130 -0.53 2.67 -11.71
N TRP A 131 -0.93 3.73 -11.00
CA TRP A 131 -1.18 3.68 -9.56
C TRP A 131 -2.62 3.24 -9.26
N LEU A 132 -3.54 3.41 -10.22
CA LEU A 132 -4.94 3.01 -10.08
C LEU A 132 -5.52 2.45 -11.37
N LEU A 133 -6.30 1.38 -11.21
CA LEU A 133 -7.16 0.84 -12.26
C LEU A 133 -8.55 0.55 -11.68
N GLY A 134 -9.58 1.16 -12.24
CA GLY A 134 -10.98 0.89 -11.93
C GLY A 134 -11.66 0.20 -13.10
N LEU A 135 -12.46 -0.83 -12.83
CA LEU A 135 -13.26 -1.54 -13.84
C LEU A 135 -14.71 -1.65 -13.37
N ARG A 136 -15.64 -1.17 -14.20
CA ARG A 136 -17.08 -1.29 -13.93
C ARG A 136 -17.52 -2.76 -13.95
N ARG A 137 -16.98 -3.51 -14.91
CA ARG A 137 -17.19 -4.95 -15.08
C ARG A 137 -15.82 -5.63 -15.22
N PRO A 138 -15.29 -6.22 -14.14
CA PRO A 138 -13.98 -6.87 -14.20
C PRO A 138 -13.96 -8.06 -15.17
N ASP A 139 -13.00 -8.06 -16.08
CA ASP A 139 -12.74 -9.14 -17.04
C ASP A 139 -11.23 -9.41 -17.09
N PRO A 140 -10.77 -10.65 -16.83
CA PRO A 140 -9.35 -11.01 -16.93
C PRO A 140 -8.70 -10.65 -18.28
N ALA A 141 -9.44 -10.66 -19.39
CA ALA A 141 -8.91 -10.33 -20.72
C ALA A 141 -8.41 -8.87 -20.83
N LEU A 142 -8.88 -7.99 -19.95
CA LEU A 142 -8.43 -6.60 -19.85
C LEU A 142 -7.05 -6.46 -19.19
N LEU A 143 -6.53 -7.52 -18.56
CA LEU A 143 -5.30 -7.49 -17.76
C LEU A 143 -4.25 -8.47 -18.26
N LEU A 144 -4.67 -9.70 -18.58
CA LEU A 144 -3.76 -10.80 -18.92
C LEU A 144 -2.92 -10.49 -20.16
N GLY A 145 -1.62 -10.76 -20.05
CA GLY A 145 -0.63 -10.56 -21.12
C GLY A 145 -0.18 -9.11 -21.32
N VAL A 146 -0.59 -8.17 -20.46
CA VAL A 146 0.03 -6.84 -20.43
C VAL A 146 1.40 -6.96 -19.75
N PRO A 147 2.51 -6.53 -20.40
CA PRO A 147 3.83 -6.60 -19.79
C PRO A 147 3.89 -5.76 -18.51
N MET A 148 4.26 -6.38 -17.40
CA MET A 148 4.35 -5.75 -16.09
C MET A 148 5.79 -5.37 -15.74
N SER A 149 5.98 -4.37 -14.87
CA SER A 149 7.30 -3.83 -14.50
C SER A 149 8.11 -3.28 -15.70
N HIS A 150 7.41 -2.73 -16.70
CA HIS A 150 8.00 -2.15 -17.91
C HIS A 150 7.64 -0.67 -18.02
N PRO A 151 8.50 0.20 -18.55
CA PRO A 151 8.19 1.64 -18.75
C PRO A 151 6.97 1.93 -19.65
N GLU A 152 6.45 0.90 -20.33
CA GLU A 152 5.27 1.01 -21.19
C GLU A 152 4.04 0.31 -20.62
N THR A 153 4.12 -0.25 -19.39
CA THR A 153 3.04 -1.03 -18.79
C THR A 153 1.73 -0.24 -18.77
N GLY A 154 1.77 1.00 -18.28
CA GLY A 154 0.62 1.89 -18.21
C GLY A 154 0.04 2.23 -19.57
N ARG A 155 0.89 2.59 -20.55
CA ARG A 155 0.46 2.85 -21.92
C ARG A 155 -0.21 1.62 -22.54
N ARG A 156 0.39 0.44 -22.40
CA ARG A 156 -0.15 -0.82 -22.95
C ARG A 156 -1.44 -1.25 -22.25
N GLN A 157 -1.56 -1.02 -20.94
CA GLN A 157 -2.77 -1.27 -20.18
C GLN A 157 -3.90 -0.35 -20.66
N LEU A 158 -3.63 0.94 -20.83
CA LEU A 158 -4.60 1.91 -21.31
C LEU A 158 -5.06 1.60 -22.74
N ASP A 159 -4.11 1.34 -23.64
CA ASP A 159 -4.42 0.90 -25.01
C ASP A 159 -5.29 -0.37 -25.02
N ARG A 160 -5.07 -1.30 -24.07
CA ARG A 160 -5.86 -2.54 -23.96
C ARG A 160 -7.32 -2.23 -23.62
N LEU A 161 -7.56 -1.31 -22.68
CA LEU A 161 -8.92 -0.88 -22.30
C LEU A 161 -9.62 -0.19 -23.49
N GLU A 162 -8.93 0.72 -24.16
CA GLU A 162 -9.47 1.47 -25.30
C GLU A 162 -9.75 0.57 -26.51
N ARG A 163 -8.87 -0.39 -26.82
CA ARG A 163 -9.10 -1.39 -27.88
C ARG A 163 -10.26 -2.34 -27.57
N ALA A 164 -10.60 -2.54 -26.30
CA ALA A 164 -11.79 -3.28 -25.90
C ALA A 164 -13.08 -2.43 -26.01
N GLY A 165 -12.98 -1.18 -26.49
CA GLY A 165 -14.12 -0.28 -26.69
C GLY A 165 -14.64 0.35 -25.39
N LEU A 166 -13.86 0.33 -24.32
CA LEU A 166 -14.27 0.89 -23.03
C LEU A 166 -14.14 2.40 -23.03
N ASP A 167 -15.12 3.09 -22.45
CA ASP A 167 -14.98 4.51 -22.08
C ASP A 167 -14.12 4.65 -20.81
N VAL A 168 -12.99 5.36 -20.91
CA VAL A 168 -11.97 5.42 -19.86
C VAL A 168 -11.83 6.83 -19.28
N HIS A 169 -12.19 7.00 -18.00
CA HIS A 169 -11.89 8.22 -17.26
C HIS A 169 -10.44 8.21 -16.77
N ARG A 170 -9.67 9.26 -17.05
CA ARG A 170 -8.26 9.36 -16.64
C ARG A 170 -8.12 10.24 -15.40
N LEU A 171 -7.44 9.74 -14.38
CA LEU A 171 -7.09 10.48 -13.18
C LEU A 171 -5.74 11.20 -13.34
N PRO A 172 -5.39 12.13 -12.43
CA PRO A 172 -4.06 12.73 -12.40
C PRO A 172 -2.93 11.69 -12.28
N VAL A 173 -1.76 12.06 -12.81
CA VAL A 173 -0.53 11.28 -12.65
C VAL A 173 -0.05 11.37 -11.21
N LEU A 174 0.27 10.22 -10.60
CA LEU A 174 0.96 10.15 -9.30
C LEU A 174 2.29 9.41 -9.43
N THR A 175 3.08 9.43 -8.36
CA THR A 175 4.39 8.76 -8.29
C THR A 175 4.29 7.56 -7.36
N ASP A 176 4.59 6.38 -7.89
CA ASP A 176 4.86 5.22 -7.07
C ASP A 176 6.30 5.32 -6.53
N VAL A 177 6.46 5.14 -5.23
CA VAL A 177 7.78 5.28 -4.59
C VAL A 177 8.61 4.04 -4.87
N ASP A 178 9.61 4.08 -5.76
CA ASP A 178 10.52 2.95 -5.99
C ASP A 178 11.99 3.28 -5.70
N THR A 179 12.37 4.54 -5.85
CA THR A 179 13.73 5.05 -5.63
C THR A 179 13.79 6.09 -4.51
N ALA A 180 15.01 6.39 -4.04
CA ALA A 180 15.20 7.42 -3.01
C ALA A 180 14.80 8.83 -3.50
N ALA A 181 14.93 9.09 -4.80
CA ALA A 181 14.45 10.33 -5.42
C ALA A 181 12.93 10.42 -5.35
N ASP A 182 12.22 9.31 -5.64
CA ASP A 182 10.76 9.26 -5.49
C ASP A 182 10.36 9.46 -4.04
N ALA A 183 11.05 8.80 -3.10
CA ALA A 183 10.78 8.94 -1.67
C ALA A 183 10.90 10.40 -1.21
N ALA A 184 11.95 11.11 -1.63
CA ALA A 184 12.14 12.53 -1.32
C ALA A 184 11.06 13.41 -1.96
N ALA A 185 10.76 13.21 -3.25
CA ALA A 185 9.77 13.98 -3.98
C ALA A 185 8.35 13.80 -3.40
N VAL A 186 7.98 12.56 -3.11
CA VAL A 186 6.68 12.21 -2.54
C VAL A 186 6.54 12.70 -1.11
N ALA A 187 7.58 12.59 -0.28
CA ALA A 187 7.58 13.14 1.07
C ALA A 187 7.37 14.66 1.07
N ALA A 188 7.98 15.37 0.12
CA ALA A 188 7.79 16.82 -0.05
C ALA A 188 6.39 17.18 -0.56
N ALA A 189 5.84 16.39 -1.48
CA ALA A 189 4.50 16.62 -2.06
C ALA A 189 3.36 16.29 -1.08
N ALA A 190 3.58 15.35 -0.15
CA ALA A 190 2.58 14.89 0.81
C ALA A 190 3.13 14.89 2.26
N PRO A 191 3.47 16.07 2.83
CA PRO A 191 4.22 16.17 4.09
C PRO A 191 3.43 15.71 5.33
N ALA A 192 2.09 15.62 5.23
CA ALA A 192 1.23 15.15 6.32
C ALA A 192 1.14 13.61 6.43
N THR A 193 1.80 12.88 5.52
CA THR A 193 1.77 11.40 5.47
C THR A 193 2.71 10.79 6.50
N ARG A 194 2.42 9.56 6.93
CA ARG A 194 3.36 8.78 7.76
C ARG A 194 4.62 8.43 6.99
N PHE A 195 4.48 8.20 5.68
CA PHE A 195 5.59 8.03 4.77
C PHE A 195 6.56 9.21 4.82
N ALA A 196 6.06 10.45 4.70
CA ALA A 196 6.90 11.65 4.79
C ALA A 196 7.62 11.75 6.14
N ALA A 197 6.92 11.48 7.25
CA ALA A 197 7.54 11.45 8.57
C ALA A 197 8.63 10.37 8.70
N ALA A 198 8.41 9.19 8.11
CA ALA A 198 9.39 8.11 8.08
C ALA A 198 10.64 8.50 7.27
N VAL A 199 10.46 9.09 6.07
CA VAL A 199 11.57 9.61 5.26
C VAL A 199 12.38 10.63 6.05
N ALA A 200 11.72 11.59 6.72
CA ALA A 200 12.39 12.61 7.52
C ALA A 200 13.18 12.02 8.70
N SER A 201 12.66 10.98 9.36
CA SER A 201 13.35 10.31 10.48
C SER A 201 14.62 9.54 10.06
N MET A 202 14.71 9.16 8.79
CA MET A 202 15.81 8.39 8.22
C MET A 202 16.78 9.25 7.40
N ALA A 203 16.44 10.52 7.15
CA ALA A 203 17.39 11.46 6.59
C ALA A 203 18.58 11.59 7.55
N PRO A 204 19.83 11.59 7.06
CA PRO A 204 20.97 11.85 7.91
C PRO A 204 20.70 13.16 8.65
N THR A 205 20.63 13.10 9.98
CA THR A 205 20.47 14.31 10.79
C THR A 205 21.67 15.17 10.47
N THR A 206 21.46 16.25 9.72
CA THR A 206 22.43 17.35 9.68
C THR A 206 22.41 17.92 11.08
N ARG A 207 23.16 17.29 11.98
CA ARG A 207 23.48 17.86 13.27
C ARG A 207 24.30 19.08 12.92
N THR A 208 23.64 20.24 12.88
CA THR A 208 24.32 21.54 12.87
C THR A 208 25.33 21.46 14.00
N ALA A 209 26.61 21.38 13.62
CA ALA A 209 27.72 21.42 14.53
C ALA A 209 27.92 22.88 14.97
N ASP A 210 26.89 23.47 15.57
CA ASP A 210 26.95 24.77 16.22
C ASP A 210 26.10 24.68 17.49
N ALA A 211 26.75 25.03 18.61
CA ALA A 211 26.32 24.92 20.02
C ALA A 211 26.58 23.55 20.69
N VAL A 212 27.85 23.26 21.02
CA VAL A 212 28.40 23.44 22.39
C VAL A 212 29.93 23.57 22.27
N ALA A 213 30.40 24.78 21.96
CA ALA A 213 31.78 25.21 22.23
C ALA A 213 31.72 26.30 23.29
N ALA A 214 31.49 25.90 24.54
CA ALA A 214 31.80 26.68 25.74
C ALA A 214 31.56 25.82 27.00
N ALA A 215 32.58 25.04 27.38
CA ALA A 215 33.00 24.81 28.77
C ALA A 215 34.05 23.68 28.80
N ALA A 216 35.30 24.06 29.03
CA ALA A 216 36.35 23.14 29.48
C ALA A 216 36.36 23.14 31.04
N PRO A 217 37.15 22.28 31.69
CA PRO A 217 36.66 21.12 32.44
C PRO A 217 36.63 21.35 33.95
N ALA A 218 35.78 20.62 34.66
CA ALA A 218 35.88 20.43 36.11
C ALA A 218 35.80 18.94 36.44
N ASP A 219 36.95 18.45 36.91
CA ASP A 219 37.25 17.46 37.93
C ASP A 219 36.34 16.23 38.19
N HIS A 220 37.03 15.10 38.44
CA HIS A 220 36.51 13.77 38.71
C HIS A 220 36.07 13.63 40.18
N SER A 221 34.83 13.20 40.43
CA SER A 221 34.51 12.30 41.56
C SER A 221 33.04 11.85 41.54
N ALA A 222 32.86 10.55 41.79
CA ALA A 222 31.67 9.87 42.33
C ALA A 222 30.45 9.61 41.42
N ALA A 223 30.28 8.32 41.10
CA ALA A 223 29.04 7.70 40.66
C ALA A 223 27.98 7.65 41.78
N PRO A 224 26.70 7.57 41.41
CA PRO A 224 25.88 6.52 42.01
C PRO A 224 25.03 5.73 41.00
N THR A 225 25.07 4.43 41.24
CA THR A 225 24.13 3.33 40.98
C THR A 225 22.71 3.68 40.51
N ALA A 226 22.30 3.02 39.42
CA ALA A 226 20.92 2.92 38.94
C ALA A 226 20.06 1.98 39.81
N PRO A 227 18.75 2.23 39.99
CA PRO A 227 17.83 1.19 40.42
C PRO A 227 17.29 0.40 39.22
N ALA A 228 17.32 -0.92 39.37
CA ALA A 228 16.70 -1.87 38.46
C ALA A 228 15.17 -1.71 38.45
N ILE A 229 14.59 -1.63 37.26
CA ILE A 229 13.14 -1.78 37.06
C ILE A 229 12.92 -3.10 36.33
N ARG A 230 12.38 -4.09 37.05
CA ARG A 230 11.80 -5.31 36.50
C ARG A 230 10.33 -5.02 36.20
N PHE A 231 9.92 -5.20 34.95
CA PHE A 231 8.49 -5.37 34.63
C PHE A 231 8.28 -6.77 34.08
N THR A 232 7.36 -7.44 34.75
CA THR A 232 6.96 -8.84 34.68
C THR A 232 6.25 -9.16 33.37
N ASP A 233 6.43 -10.40 32.92
CA ASP A 233 5.66 -11.03 31.84
C ASP A 233 4.15 -10.90 32.06
N ALA A 234 3.45 -10.32 31.08
CA ALA A 234 2.00 -10.40 30.96
C ALA A 234 1.66 -11.24 29.72
N ILE A 235 1.56 -12.55 29.94
CA ILE A 235 0.95 -13.50 29.01
C ILE A 235 -0.55 -13.18 28.95
N ILE A 236 -1.03 -12.59 27.85
CA ILE A 236 -2.46 -12.55 27.55
C ILE A 236 -2.78 -13.76 26.68
N ALA A 237 -3.38 -14.77 27.31
CA ALA A 237 -4.02 -15.88 26.63
C ALA A 237 -5.23 -15.35 25.85
N VAL A 238 -5.25 -15.56 24.54
CA VAL A 238 -6.45 -15.39 23.71
C VAL A 238 -7.02 -16.78 23.46
N ALA A 239 -8.26 -16.98 23.92
CA ALA A 239 -9.03 -18.22 23.78
C ALA A 239 -9.30 -18.56 22.29
N PRO A 240 -9.42 -19.86 21.93
CA PRO A 240 -9.71 -20.27 20.56
C PRO A 240 -11.12 -19.86 20.15
N ALA A 241 -11.24 -19.14 19.03
CA ALA A 241 -12.52 -18.82 18.43
C ALA A 241 -13.21 -20.10 17.92
N THR A 242 -14.46 -20.24 18.36
CA THR A 242 -15.39 -21.32 18.08
C THR A 242 -15.65 -21.47 16.58
N ARG A 243 -15.61 -22.72 16.09
CA ARG A 243 -15.98 -23.09 14.73
C ARG A 243 -17.47 -22.77 14.49
N PHE A 244 -17.78 -21.89 13.55
CA PHE A 244 -19.10 -21.82 12.95
C PHE A 244 -19.19 -22.89 11.85
N THR A 245 -19.98 -23.93 12.10
CA THR A 245 -20.46 -24.86 11.08
C THR A 245 -21.66 -24.24 10.38
N ALA A 246 -21.53 -23.92 9.10
CA ALA A 246 -22.68 -23.59 8.26
C ALA A 246 -23.35 -24.91 7.81
N ALA A 247 -24.63 -25.07 8.16
CA ALA A 247 -25.49 -26.12 7.61
C ALA A 247 -25.93 -25.77 6.18
N PRO A 248 -26.15 -26.76 5.30
CA PRO A 248 -26.57 -26.53 3.91
C PRO A 248 -28.04 -26.12 3.82
N TRP A 249 -28.32 -25.22 2.89
CA TRP A 249 -29.67 -24.82 2.49
C TRP A 249 -30.28 -25.89 1.58
N GLU A 250 -31.47 -26.36 1.92
CA GLU A 250 -32.29 -27.22 1.07
C GLU A 250 -32.96 -26.41 -0.04
N VAL A 251 -32.94 -26.99 -1.24
CA VAL A 251 -33.70 -26.56 -2.41
C VAL A 251 -35.07 -27.18 -2.30
N ASP A 252 -36.14 -26.41 -2.44
CA ASP A 252 -37.44 -26.97 -2.80
C ASP A 252 -38.05 -26.28 -4.02
N ARG A 253 -38.74 -27.12 -4.78
CA ARG A 253 -39.15 -26.98 -6.19
C ARG A 253 -40.33 -26.05 -6.43
#